data_AF-A0AAJ2EYG8-F1
#
_entry.id   AF-A0AAJ2EYG8-F1
#
_cell.length_a   1.000
_cell.length_b   1.000
_cell.length_c   1.000
_cell.angle_alpha   90.00
_cell.angle_beta   90.00
_cell.angle_gamma   90.00
#
_symmetry.space_group_name_H-M   'P 1'
#
loop_
_entity.id
_entity.type
_entity.pdbx_description
1 polymer ?
#
loop_
_entity_poly.entity_id
_entity_poly.type
_entity_poly.pdbx_seq_one_letter_code
_entity_poly.pdbx_strand_id
1 'polypeptide(L)'
;MATRPSSSTDSESGAAPGTAEAPPRLGEGCLARYDVAAMDEAAGADFSAAAALWRRLQVEAAGAEPAEGAAEAGDAGSPQSS
;
A
#
# COMPACT_ATOMS: atom_id res chain seq x y z
N MET A 1 4.33 2.46 44.42
CA MET A 1 4.93 2.98 43.18
C MET A 1 4.92 1.84 42.18
N ALA A 2 3.95 1.80 41.25
CA ALA A 2 3.79 0.70 40.31
C ALA A 2 4.36 1.13 38.95
N THR A 3 5.53 0.61 38.60
CA THR A 3 6.09 0.68 37.24
C THR A 3 5.19 -0.12 36.32
N ARG A 4 4.51 0.55 35.38
CA ARG A 4 3.80 -0.15 34.29
C ARG A 4 4.88 -0.78 33.40
N PRO A 5 4.85 -2.10 33.13
CA PRO A 5 5.77 -2.68 32.16
C PRO A 5 5.54 -2.01 30.81
N SER A 6 6.60 -1.45 30.22
CA SER A 6 6.56 -0.97 28.84
C SER A 6 6.37 -2.17 27.93
N SER A 7 5.12 -2.41 27.52
CA SER A 7 4.80 -3.33 26.43
C SER A 7 5.17 -2.66 25.11
N SER A 8 6.46 -2.59 24.81
CA SER A 8 6.93 -2.35 23.44
C SER A 8 7.03 -3.71 22.76
N THR A 9 5.87 -4.27 22.42
CA THR A 9 5.79 -5.36 21.48
C THR A 9 4.79 -4.93 20.42
N ASP A 10 5.25 -4.05 19.53
CA ASP A 10 4.64 -3.85 18.22
C ASP A 10 5.20 -4.85 17.20
N SER A 11 5.79 -5.97 17.67
CA SER A 11 6.66 -6.80 16.84
C SER A 11 6.00 -7.96 16.14
N GLU A 12 4.75 -8.35 16.42
CA GLU A 12 4.22 -9.62 15.88
C GLU A 12 2.71 -9.65 15.61
N SER A 13 2.14 -8.59 15.03
CA SER A 13 0.85 -8.74 14.35
C SER A 13 1.10 -8.92 12.87
N GLY A 14 1.16 -10.18 12.42
CA GLY A 14 1.18 -10.50 11.00
C GLY A 14 0.09 -9.72 10.26
N ALA A 15 0.46 -9.14 9.12
CA ALA A 15 -0.39 -8.24 8.36
C ALA A 15 -1.77 -8.87 8.10
N ALA A 16 -2.84 -8.17 8.52
CA ALA A 16 -4.20 -8.53 8.13
C ALA A 16 -4.34 -8.43 6.59
N PRO A 17 -5.24 -9.21 5.96
CA PRO A 17 -5.46 -9.12 4.52
C PRO A 17 -5.72 -7.67 4.08
N GLY A 18 -4.94 -7.19 3.11
CA GLY A 18 -5.00 -5.81 2.63
C GLY A 18 -4.17 -4.80 3.44
N THR A 19 -3.36 -5.26 4.39
CA THR A 19 -2.34 -4.44 5.07
C THR A 19 -0.94 -4.82 4.57
N ALA A 20 -0.06 -3.82 4.46
CA ALA A 20 1.35 -4.03 4.14
C ALA A 20 2.16 -4.23 5.42
N GLU A 21 3.16 -5.10 5.39
CA GLU A 21 4.09 -5.27 6.50
C GLU A 21 5.15 -4.16 6.48
N ALA A 22 5.47 -3.62 7.66
CA ALA A 22 6.45 -2.54 7.76
C ALA A 22 7.87 -3.07 7.52
N PRO A 23 8.69 -2.40 6.67
CA PRO A 23 10.07 -2.80 6.46
C PRO A 23 10.90 -2.76 7.75
N PRO A 24 12.00 -3.52 7.84
CA PRO A 24 12.89 -3.47 8.99
C PRO A 24 13.47 -2.06 9.18
N ARG A 25 13.75 -1.70 10.44
CA ARG A 25 14.32 -0.39 10.81
C ARG A 25 15.76 -0.53 11.31
N LEU A 26 16.60 0.44 10.96
CA LEU A 26 17.97 0.62 11.41
C LEU A 26 18.05 1.74 12.44
N GLY A 27 18.90 1.58 13.46
CA GLY A 27 19.09 2.56 14.53
C GLY A 27 18.02 2.49 15.63
N GLU A 28 18.19 3.27 16.69
CA GLU A 28 17.34 3.24 17.88
C GLU A 28 16.79 4.63 18.25
N GLY A 29 15.67 4.64 18.97
CA GLY A 29 15.05 5.88 19.47
C GLY A 29 14.70 6.86 18.35
N CYS A 30 15.06 8.13 18.54
CA CYS A 30 14.78 9.21 17.57
C CYS A 30 15.57 9.11 16.26
N LEU A 31 16.52 8.18 16.15
CA LEU A 31 17.34 7.98 14.96
C LEU A 31 16.92 6.74 14.15
N ALA A 32 15.85 6.05 14.57
CA ALA A 32 15.33 4.90 13.86
C ALA A 32 14.83 5.30 12.45
N ARG A 33 15.27 4.56 11.43
CA ARG A 33 14.92 4.77 10.02
C ARG A 33 14.64 3.45 9.33
N TYR A 34 13.78 3.41 8.33
CA TYR A 34 13.56 2.20 7.54
C TYR A 34 14.82 1.83 6.73
N ASP A 35 15.09 0.53 6.64
CA ASP A 35 16.14 -0.01 5.77
C ASP A 35 15.64 -0.05 4.33
N VAL A 36 16.01 0.96 3.55
CA VAL A 36 15.62 1.07 2.14
C VAL A 36 16.20 -0.09 1.30
N ALA A 37 17.33 -0.68 1.72
CA ALA A 37 17.90 -1.82 1.01
C ALA A 37 17.09 -3.11 1.20
N ALA A 38 16.25 -3.16 2.25
CA ALA A 38 15.35 -4.26 2.53
C ALA A 38 13.91 -4.01 2.03
N MET A 39 13.63 -2.85 1.42
CA MET A 39 12.33 -2.59 0.79
C MET A 39 12.27 -3.27 -0.58
N ASP A 40 11.32 -4.18 -0.74
CA ASP A 40 10.99 -4.81 -2.02
C ASP A 40 9.54 -4.51 -2.43
N GLU A 41 9.11 -5.01 -3.59
CA GLU A 41 7.74 -4.81 -4.09
C GLU A 41 6.68 -5.50 -3.24
N ALA A 42 7.06 -6.55 -2.49
CA ALA A 42 6.16 -7.31 -1.62
C ALA A 42 5.84 -6.56 -0.31
N ALA A 43 6.72 -5.65 0.12
CA ALA A 43 6.44 -4.71 1.21
C ALA A 43 5.40 -3.64 0.84
N GLY A 44 4.96 -3.58 -0.43
CA GLY A 44 3.85 -2.73 -0.87
C GLY A 44 2.47 -3.35 -0.58
N ALA A 45 1.40 -2.59 -0.87
CA ALA A 45 0.04 -3.11 -0.84
C ALA A 45 -0.47 -3.36 -2.26
N ASP A 46 -1.11 -4.52 -2.49
CA ASP A 46 -1.80 -4.79 -3.75
C ASP A 46 -3.18 -4.10 -3.79
N PHE A 47 -3.33 -3.13 -4.70
CA PHE A 47 -4.56 -2.38 -4.90
C PHE A 47 -5.41 -2.91 -6.08
N SER A 48 -5.04 -4.04 -6.71
CA SER A 48 -5.78 -4.62 -7.84
C SER A 48 -7.24 -4.92 -7.48
N ALA A 49 -7.47 -5.48 -6.28
CA ALA A 49 -8.80 -5.77 -5.76
C ALA A 49 -9.62 -4.49 -5.50
N ALA A 50 -8.98 -3.44 -4.97
CA ALA A 50 -9.61 -2.15 -4.75
C ALA A 50 -10.02 -1.48 -6.07
N ALA A 51 -9.15 -1.52 -7.09
CA ALA A 51 -9.45 -1.03 -8.43
C ALA A 51 -10.62 -1.80 -9.09
N ALA A 52 -10.66 -3.12 -8.92
CA ALA A 52 -11.77 -3.94 -9.41
C ALA A 52 -13.10 -3.66 -8.69
N LEU A 53 -13.06 -3.39 -7.39
CA LEU A 53 -14.24 -2.94 -6.64
C LEU A 53 -14.72 -1.58 -7.14
N TRP A 54 -13.81 -0.62 -7.30
CA TRP A 54 -14.16 0.72 -7.77
C TRP A 54 -14.86 0.68 -9.13
N ARG A 55 -14.31 -0.07 -10.11
CA ARG A 55 -14.96 -0.23 -11.43
C ARG A 55 -16.40 -0.76 -11.32
N ARG A 56 -16.64 -1.75 -10.45
CA ARG A 56 -17.99 -2.28 -10.21
C ARG A 56 -18.93 -1.22 -9.65
N LEU A 57 -18.48 -0.47 -8.65
CA LEU A 57 -19.28 0.61 -8.06
C LEU A 57 -19.59 1.72 -9.08
N GLN A 58 -18.68 2.03 -10.00
CA GLN A 58 -18.92 3.00 -11.06
C GLN A 58 -20.00 2.52 -12.06
N VAL A 59 -19.98 1.25 -12.42
CA VAL A 59 -21.02 0.61 -13.28
C VAL A 59 -22.38 0.64 -12.60
N GLU A 60 -22.43 0.25 -11.32
CA GLU A 60 -23.64 0.29 -10.50
C GLU A 60 -24.19 1.71 -10.34
N ALA A 61 -23.31 2.69 -10.09
CA ALA A 61 -23.68 4.10 -9.91
C ALA A 61 -24.16 4.75 -11.22
N ALA A 62 -23.58 4.39 -12.36
CA ALA A 62 -23.96 4.93 -13.67
C ALA A 62 -25.26 4.33 -14.22
N GLY A 63 -25.79 3.26 -13.61
CA GLY A 63 -26.92 2.52 -14.15
C GLY A 63 -26.66 1.97 -15.57
N ALA A 64 -25.39 1.88 -15.96
CA ALA A 64 -24.96 1.55 -17.30
C ALA A 64 -24.42 0.12 -17.34
N GLU A 65 -25.01 -0.73 -18.19
CA GLU A 65 -24.45 -2.02 -18.60
C GLU A 65 -22.98 -1.83 -19.01
N PRO A 66 -22.06 -2.74 -18.62
CA PRO A 66 -20.63 -2.48 -18.65
C PRO A 66 -20.15 -2.27 -20.10
N ALA A 67 -19.75 -1.05 -20.40
CA ALA A 67 -19.08 -0.73 -21.66
C ALA A 67 -17.66 -1.30 -21.62
N GLU A 68 -17.51 -2.48 -22.22
CA GLU A 68 -16.24 -3.14 -22.53
C GLU A 68 -15.35 -2.18 -23.33
N GLY A 69 -14.18 -1.79 -22.80
CA GLY A 69 -13.17 -1.07 -23.59
C GLY A 69 -12.37 0.07 -22.95
N ALA A 70 -12.38 0.27 -21.63
CA ALA A 70 -11.51 1.27 -20.99
C ALA A 70 -10.35 0.61 -20.23
N ALA A 71 -9.46 -0.05 -20.96
CA ALA A 71 -8.20 -0.57 -20.44
C ALA A 71 -7.05 -0.26 -21.42
N GLU A 72 -6.80 1.02 -21.68
CA GLU A 72 -5.54 1.47 -22.29
C GLU A 72 -5.14 2.76 -21.56
N ALA A 73 -4.69 2.64 -20.31
CA ALA A 73 -3.89 3.67 -19.69
C ALA A 73 -2.46 3.53 -20.24
N GLY A 74 -2.27 3.98 -21.48
CA GLY A 74 -0.95 4.21 -22.03
C GLY A 74 -0.32 5.39 -21.30
N ASP A 75 0.64 5.11 -20.42
CA ASP A 75 1.60 6.10 -19.93
C ASP A 75 2.49 6.50 -21.11
N ALA A 76 2.01 7.45 -21.91
CA ALA A 76 2.82 8.12 -22.91
C ALA A 76 3.81 9.01 -22.16
N GLY A 77 5.04 8.49 -22.01
CA GLY A 77 6.19 9.24 -21.53
C GLY A 77 6.23 10.63 -22.19
N SER A 78 6.13 11.66 -21.36
CA SER A 78 6.22 13.05 -21.82
C SER A 78 7.65 13.35 -22.26
N PRO A 79 7.92 13.81 -23.49
CA PRO A 79 9.25 14.28 -23.86
C PRO A 79 9.52 15.61 -23.16
N GLN A 80 10.54 15.63 -22.31
CA GLN A 80 11.04 16.84 -21.67
C GLN A 80 11.55 17.79 -22.77
N SER A 81 10.95 18.98 -22.88
CA SER A 81 11.45 20.08 -23.74
C SER A 81 12.56 20.85 -23.03
N SER A 82 13.54 21.27 -23.85
CA SER A 82 14.85 21.85 -23.52
C SER A 82 14.86 23.14 -22.70
#